data_AF-A0A059DFB3-F1
#
_entry.id   AF-A0A059DFB3-F1
#
_cell.length_a   1.000
_cell.length_b   1.000
_cell.length_c   1.000
_cell.angle_alpha   90.00
_cell.angle_beta   90.00
_cell.angle_gamma   90.00
#
_symmetry.space_group_name_H-M   'P 1'
#
loop_
_entity.id
_entity.type
_entity.pdbx_description
1 polymer ?
#
loop_
_entity_poly.entity_id
_entity_poly.type
_entity_poly.pdbx_seq_one_letter_code
_entity_poly.pdbx_strand_id
1 'polypeptide(L)'
;MHSPIPSLLLFFLLCFAHGTKDLGHVPTLDRCPRGGCSHGPPVHFPFWLEGSHGPECGYPGFKLFCNQDGQTALSVPNASLVVKDIDYVSQFVVLHDPINCLPFRIWDLHHLGFYAFKYPYSYENSYNYTLFKCPPPDRNYLTEVDCLSAPGSYKVYAVKSSRSIGDLPLVYCEKIRSLNSLPNAIEYMIPDARFDWKEPDCRNARRTGGCVDGTGATSHAIHLLVDTPVSF
;
A
#
# COMPACT_ATOMS: atom_id res chain seq x y z
N MET A 1 -40.58 59.55 46.71
CA MET A 1 -41.06 58.16 46.59
C MET A 1 -40.18 57.45 45.60
N HIS A 2 -39.66 56.30 46.02
CA HIS A 2 -38.61 55.54 45.37
C HIS A 2 -38.97 55.10 43.95
N SER A 3 -38.01 55.25 43.03
CA SER A 3 -37.94 54.47 41.81
C SER A 3 -37.62 53.02 42.16
N PRO A 4 -38.22 52.04 41.46
CA PRO A 4 -37.44 50.88 41.08
C PRO A 4 -37.74 50.50 39.64
N ILE A 5 -37.01 51.12 38.71
CA ILE A 5 -36.68 50.45 37.45
C ILE A 5 -35.16 50.48 37.36
N PRO A 6 -34.48 49.45 37.92
CA PRO A 6 -33.35 48.87 37.20
C PRO A 6 -33.12 47.40 37.61
N SER A 7 -33.87 46.44 37.05
CA SER A 7 -33.56 45.02 37.31
C SER A 7 -33.55 44.12 36.07
N LEU A 8 -34.12 44.57 34.93
CA LEU A 8 -34.10 43.78 33.69
C LEU A 8 -32.96 44.16 32.73
N LEU A 9 -32.51 45.42 32.75
CA LEU A 9 -31.35 45.85 31.96
C LEU A 9 -30.00 45.37 32.57
N LEU A 10 -29.96 45.16 33.89
CA LEU A 10 -28.78 44.59 34.55
C LEU A 10 -28.60 43.10 34.20
N PHE A 11 -29.71 42.36 34.00
CA PHE A 11 -29.66 40.94 33.63
C PHE A 11 -29.18 40.73 32.20
N PHE A 12 -29.60 41.60 31.25
CA PHE A 12 -29.12 41.54 29.87
C PHE A 12 -27.63 41.85 29.74
N LEU A 13 -27.10 42.78 30.55
CA LEU A 13 -25.66 43.10 30.55
C LEU A 13 -24.79 42.02 31.21
N LEU A 14 -25.35 41.21 32.12
CA LEU A 14 -24.63 40.09 32.76
C LEU A 14 -24.52 38.85 31.86
N CYS A 15 -25.34 38.74 30.80
CA CYS A 15 -25.14 37.72 29.75
C CYS A 15 -23.96 38.05 28.83
N PHE A 16 -23.66 39.33 28.61
CA PHE A 16 -22.53 39.76 27.78
C PHE A 16 -21.20 39.85 28.54
N ALA A 17 -21.21 39.79 29.88
CA ALA A 17 -20.01 39.87 30.71
C ALA A 17 -19.29 38.51 30.95
N HIS A 18 -19.87 37.38 30.53
CA HIS A 18 -19.18 36.07 30.51
C HIS A 18 -18.51 35.75 29.18
N GLY A 19 -18.43 36.73 28.26
CA GLY A 19 -17.73 36.60 26.98
C GLY A 19 -16.26 36.99 27.09
N THR A 20 -15.47 36.31 27.91
CA THR A 20 -14.00 36.41 27.81
C THR A 20 -13.37 35.04 27.72
N LYS A 21 -12.91 34.76 26.49
CA LYS A 21 -11.68 34.06 26.15
C LYS A 21 -11.40 32.82 26.99
N ASP A 22 -12.02 31.73 26.57
CA ASP A 22 -11.22 30.54 26.37
C ASP A 22 -11.09 30.34 24.86
N LEU A 23 -10.02 30.90 24.27
CA LEU A 23 -9.36 30.23 23.14
C LEU A 23 -8.64 29.01 23.74
N GLY A 24 -9.42 28.16 24.39
CA GLY A 24 -9.02 26.85 24.83
C GLY A 24 -8.77 26.12 23.54
N HIS A 25 -7.48 26.00 23.22
CA HIS A 25 -6.89 25.05 22.31
C HIS A 25 -7.93 23.97 21.97
N VAL A 26 -8.61 24.10 20.81
CA VAL A 26 -9.20 22.92 20.19
C VAL A 26 -7.99 22.02 20.08
N PRO A 27 -7.89 20.92 20.84
CA PRO A 27 -6.92 19.93 20.49
C PRO A 27 -7.37 19.60 19.08
N THR A 28 -6.58 19.94 18.08
CA THR A 28 -6.60 19.16 16.85
C THR A 28 -6.19 17.79 17.36
N LEU A 29 -7.15 17.03 17.89
CA LEU A 29 -7.04 15.61 18.00
C LEU A 29 -6.71 15.25 16.56
N ASP A 30 -5.44 14.92 16.32
CA ASP A 30 -5.03 14.39 15.03
C ASP A 30 -5.97 13.22 14.82
N ARG A 31 -7.04 13.47 14.05
CA ARG A 31 -8.19 12.57 13.93
C ARG A 31 -7.74 11.20 13.40
N CYS A 32 -6.57 11.21 12.79
CA CYS A 32 -5.81 10.08 12.29
C CYS A 32 -4.41 10.13 12.91
N PRO A 33 -4.23 9.57 14.13
CA PRO A 33 -2.92 9.55 14.75
C PRO A 33 -1.96 8.68 13.93
N ARG A 34 -0.66 8.91 14.13
CA ARG A 34 0.38 8.03 13.59
C ARG A 34 0.25 6.64 14.23
N GLY A 35 0.15 5.60 13.41
CA GLY A 35 0.06 4.21 13.85
C GLY A 35 1.29 3.39 13.46
N GLY A 36 1.25 2.10 13.80
CA GLY A 36 2.28 1.13 13.43
C GLY A 36 2.07 -0.20 14.16
N CYS A 37 2.58 -1.27 13.58
CA CYS A 37 2.66 -2.57 14.25
C CYS A 37 3.96 -2.65 15.05
N SER A 38 4.05 -3.57 16.02
CA SER A 38 5.22 -3.70 16.90
C SER A 38 6.53 -3.94 16.13
N HIS A 39 6.45 -4.62 14.99
CA HIS A 39 7.57 -4.98 14.13
C HIS A 39 7.34 -4.51 12.69
N GLY A 40 6.82 -3.30 12.51
CA GLY A 40 6.54 -2.72 11.19
C GLY A 40 6.96 -1.25 11.06
N PRO A 41 6.95 -0.71 9.83
CA PRO A 41 7.23 0.70 9.62
C PRO A 41 6.10 1.59 10.20
N PRO A 42 6.38 2.87 10.49
CA PRO A 42 5.35 3.83 10.84
C PRO A 42 4.28 3.94 9.74
N VAL A 43 3.00 3.91 10.14
CA VAL A 43 1.84 3.96 9.25
C VAL A 43 1.13 5.31 9.39
N HIS A 44 1.07 6.04 8.28
CA HIS A 44 0.42 7.34 8.15
C HIS A 44 -0.35 7.38 6.83
N PHE A 45 -1.22 8.36 6.66
CA PHE A 45 -1.86 8.63 5.37
C PHE A 45 -0.81 8.65 4.23
N PRO A 46 -1.04 7.98 3.08
CA PRO A 46 -2.31 7.40 2.63
C PRO A 46 -2.62 6.00 3.19
N PHE A 47 -1.66 5.36 3.83
CA PHE A 47 -1.90 4.08 4.48
C PHE A 47 -2.67 4.23 5.78
N TRP A 48 -3.45 3.21 6.10
CA TRP A 48 -4.18 3.18 7.36
C TRP A 48 -4.19 1.77 7.92
N LEU A 49 -4.18 1.69 9.25
CA LEU A 49 -4.03 0.43 9.97
C LEU A 49 -5.39 0.01 10.53
N GLU A 50 -5.89 -1.13 10.08
CA GLU A 50 -7.12 -1.72 10.57
C GLU A 50 -7.06 -1.94 12.09
N GLY A 51 -8.13 -1.58 12.80
CA GLY A 51 -8.23 -1.68 14.25
C GLY A 51 -7.56 -0.53 15.02
N SER A 52 -6.67 0.25 14.39
CA SER A 52 -6.03 1.43 15.01
C SER A 52 -6.54 2.75 14.43
N HIS A 53 -6.81 2.79 13.12
CA HIS A 53 -7.34 3.96 12.42
C HIS A 53 -8.79 3.69 11.99
N GLY A 54 -9.61 4.75 11.98
CA GLY A 54 -10.90 4.71 11.29
C GLY A 54 -10.71 4.66 9.77
N PRO A 55 -11.67 4.14 8.98
CA PRO A 55 -11.58 4.10 7.51
C PRO A 55 -11.37 5.47 6.87
N GLU A 56 -11.81 6.56 7.52
CA GLU A 56 -11.63 7.93 7.07
C GLU A 56 -10.17 8.40 7.08
N CYS A 57 -9.28 7.64 7.71
CA CYS A 57 -7.88 8.01 7.93
C CYS A 57 -6.91 7.52 6.86
N GLY A 58 -7.40 6.90 5.80
CA GLY A 58 -6.55 6.47 4.72
C GLY A 58 -7.24 6.38 3.38
N TYR A 59 -6.44 6.12 2.37
CA TYR A 59 -6.89 6.02 1.00
C TYR A 59 -7.51 4.63 0.74
N PRO A 60 -8.59 4.54 -0.05
CA PRO A 60 -9.13 3.25 -0.47
C PRO A 60 -8.06 2.37 -1.13
N GLY A 61 -7.98 1.10 -0.73
CA GLY A 61 -6.95 0.18 -1.23
C GLY A 61 -5.62 0.19 -0.47
N PHE A 62 -5.38 1.18 0.41
CA PHE A 62 -4.15 1.31 1.21
C PHE A 62 -4.32 0.80 2.64
N LYS A 63 -5.30 -0.09 2.85
CA LYS A 63 -5.56 -0.72 4.15
C LYS A 63 -4.45 -1.69 4.50
N LEU A 64 -3.85 -1.50 5.67
CA LEU A 64 -2.87 -2.38 6.27
C LEU A 64 -3.43 -3.01 7.55
N PHE A 65 -2.82 -4.09 8.02
CA PHE A 65 -3.13 -4.72 9.29
C PHE A 65 -1.86 -5.25 9.96
N CYS A 66 -1.92 -5.56 11.25
CA CYS A 66 -0.83 -6.25 11.94
C CYS A 66 -1.06 -7.77 11.88
N ASN A 67 -0.08 -8.51 11.36
CA ASN A 67 -0.14 -9.96 11.39
C ASN A 67 0.16 -10.52 12.80
N GLN A 68 0.08 -11.84 12.95
CA GLN A 68 0.31 -12.51 14.24
C GLN A 68 1.72 -12.31 14.80
N ASP A 69 2.70 -12.06 13.92
CA ASP A 69 4.09 -11.76 14.29
C ASP A 69 4.31 -10.28 14.63
N GLY A 70 3.24 -9.47 14.61
CA GLY A 70 3.29 -8.03 14.85
C GLY A 70 3.92 -7.24 13.70
N GLN A 71 4.04 -7.80 12.51
CA GLN A 71 4.51 -7.10 11.31
C GLN A 71 3.34 -6.43 10.60
N THR A 72 3.62 -5.31 9.92
CA THR A 72 2.63 -4.66 9.06
C THR A 72 2.46 -5.45 7.76
N ALA A 73 1.21 -5.66 7.36
CA ALA A 73 0.86 -6.44 6.18
C ALA A 73 -0.22 -5.77 5.32
N LEU A 74 -0.11 -5.99 4.01
CA LEU A 74 -1.09 -5.61 3.00
C LEU A 74 -1.85 -6.86 2.55
N SER A 75 -3.18 -6.77 2.50
CA SER A 75 -4.01 -7.88 2.01
C SER A 75 -4.10 -7.85 0.49
N VAL A 76 -3.93 -9.01 -0.15
CA VAL A 76 -4.14 -9.23 -1.58
C VAL A 76 -5.03 -10.46 -1.77
N PRO A 77 -5.64 -10.69 -2.94
CA PRO A 77 -6.46 -11.88 -3.15
C PRO A 77 -5.71 -13.17 -2.79
N ASN A 78 -6.23 -13.95 -1.83
CA ASN A 78 -5.65 -15.23 -1.38
C ASN A 78 -4.23 -15.15 -0.77
N ALA A 79 -3.77 -13.98 -0.30
CA ALA A 79 -2.51 -13.87 0.46
C ALA A 79 -2.43 -12.56 1.26
N SER A 80 -1.38 -12.47 2.07
CA SER A 80 -0.93 -11.23 2.68
C SER A 80 0.55 -11.02 2.39
N LEU A 81 0.91 -9.77 2.11
CA LEU A 81 2.28 -9.36 1.85
C LEU A 81 2.78 -8.54 3.03
N VAL A 82 4.01 -8.80 3.47
CA VAL A 82 4.65 -8.04 4.54
C VAL A 82 5.15 -6.71 3.99
N VAL A 83 4.80 -5.62 4.66
CA VAL A 83 5.31 -4.29 4.35
C VAL A 83 6.65 -4.10 5.06
N LYS A 84 7.73 -4.07 4.30
CA LYS A 84 9.09 -3.91 4.82
C LYS A 84 9.46 -2.45 5.04
N ASP A 85 9.04 -1.58 4.14
CA ASP A 85 9.34 -0.15 4.19
C ASP A 85 8.29 0.68 3.46
N ILE A 86 8.11 1.93 3.89
CA ILE A 86 7.23 2.91 3.26
C ILE A 86 7.97 4.24 3.20
N ASP A 87 8.26 4.72 1.99
CA ASP A 87 8.76 6.08 1.76
C ASP A 87 7.62 6.96 1.24
N TYR A 88 7.12 7.83 2.11
CA TYR A 88 6.05 8.77 1.81
C TYR A 88 6.47 9.93 0.90
N VAL A 89 7.76 10.29 0.89
CA VAL A 89 8.29 11.40 0.07
C VAL A 89 8.49 10.94 -1.36
N SER A 90 9.12 9.79 -1.52
CA SER A 90 9.36 9.15 -2.82
C SER A 90 8.16 8.37 -3.35
N GLN A 91 7.13 8.18 -2.51
CA GLN A 91 5.91 7.42 -2.78
C GLN A 91 6.14 5.97 -3.23
N PHE A 92 6.86 5.19 -2.43
CA PHE A 92 6.99 3.76 -2.66
C PHE A 92 6.88 2.93 -1.40
N VAL A 93 6.45 1.69 -1.59
CA VAL A 93 6.38 0.66 -0.56
C VAL A 93 7.23 -0.52 -0.98
N VAL A 94 7.98 -1.10 -0.04
CA VAL A 94 8.69 -2.36 -0.25
C VAL A 94 7.84 -3.49 0.31
N LEU A 95 7.41 -4.39 -0.57
CA LEU A 95 6.57 -5.53 -0.20
C LEU A 95 7.38 -6.81 -0.30
N HIS A 96 7.16 -7.70 0.67
CA HIS A 96 7.74 -9.03 0.74
C HIS A 96 6.64 -10.08 0.76
N ASP A 97 6.76 -11.11 -0.06
CA ASP A 97 5.87 -12.27 0.01
C ASP A 97 6.51 -13.35 0.91
N PRO A 98 5.89 -13.73 2.04
CA PRO A 98 6.43 -14.75 2.94
C PRO A 98 6.71 -16.10 2.27
N ILE A 99 6.01 -16.41 1.18
CA ILE A 99 6.23 -17.64 0.41
C ILE A 99 7.09 -17.40 -0.84
N ASN A 100 7.71 -16.22 -1.00
CA ASN A 100 8.59 -15.87 -2.12
C ASN A 100 7.90 -16.00 -3.49
N CYS A 101 6.64 -15.57 -3.59
CA CYS A 101 5.79 -15.71 -4.78
C CYS A 101 5.34 -14.34 -5.34
N LEU A 102 6.03 -13.27 -4.95
CA LEU A 102 5.67 -11.88 -5.24
C LEU A 102 5.55 -11.53 -6.74
N PRO A 103 6.38 -12.08 -7.67
CA PRO A 103 6.25 -11.77 -9.10
C PRO A 103 4.87 -12.12 -9.68
N PHE A 104 4.15 -13.04 -9.04
CA PHE A 104 2.82 -13.48 -9.46
C PHE A 104 1.69 -12.65 -8.87
N ARG A 105 2.00 -11.70 -7.99
CA ARG A 105 1.07 -10.78 -7.32
C ARG A 105 1.08 -9.37 -7.91
N ILE A 106 1.98 -9.09 -8.86
CA ILE A 106 2.13 -7.75 -9.47
C ILE A 106 0.81 -7.23 -10.03
N TRP A 107 0.02 -8.09 -10.68
CA TRP A 107 -1.27 -7.69 -11.22
C TRP A 107 -2.28 -7.39 -10.12
N ASP A 108 -2.36 -8.20 -9.06
CA ASP A 108 -3.22 -7.91 -7.89
C ASP A 108 -2.85 -6.54 -7.29
N LEU A 109 -1.56 -6.27 -7.15
CA LEU A 109 -1.02 -5.01 -6.63
C LEU A 109 -1.31 -3.81 -7.55
N HIS A 110 -1.23 -4.01 -8.86
CA HIS A 110 -1.56 -2.98 -9.83
C HIS A 110 -3.03 -2.54 -9.71
N HIS A 111 -3.96 -3.47 -9.46
CA HIS A 111 -5.38 -3.13 -9.24
C HIS A 111 -5.61 -2.37 -7.92
N LEU A 112 -4.70 -2.49 -6.96
CA LEU A 112 -4.70 -1.73 -5.71
C LEU A 112 -3.98 -0.37 -5.83
N GLY A 113 -3.48 0.00 -7.02
CA GLY A 113 -2.77 1.26 -7.25
C GLY A 113 -1.26 1.21 -6.99
N PHE A 114 -0.69 0.01 -6.82
CA PHE A 114 0.74 -0.20 -6.61
C PHE A 114 1.43 -0.68 -7.89
N TYR A 115 2.39 0.09 -8.38
CA TYR A 115 3.09 -0.15 -9.63
C TYR A 115 4.51 -0.62 -9.36
N ALA A 116 4.86 -1.82 -9.82
CA ALA A 116 6.20 -2.36 -9.60
C ALA A 116 7.27 -1.45 -10.21
N PHE A 117 8.25 -1.05 -9.38
CA PHE A 117 9.34 -0.18 -9.79
C PHE A 117 10.26 -0.91 -10.76
N LYS A 118 10.69 -0.23 -11.82
CA LYS A 118 11.67 -0.74 -12.78
C LYS A 118 13.03 -0.08 -12.53
N TYR A 119 14.08 -0.88 -12.39
CA TYR A 119 15.43 -0.35 -12.20
C TYR A 119 15.90 0.45 -13.43
N PRO A 120 16.44 1.68 -13.24
CA PRO A 120 16.81 2.56 -14.34
C PRO A 120 17.95 2.00 -15.21
N TYR A 121 18.79 1.12 -14.66
CA TYR A 121 19.91 0.50 -15.35
C TYR A 121 19.59 -0.87 -15.94
N SER A 122 18.31 -1.24 -16.08
CA SER A 122 17.95 -2.51 -16.72
C SER A 122 18.30 -2.49 -18.21
N TYR A 123 19.06 -3.47 -18.68
CA TYR A 123 19.38 -3.62 -20.11
C TYR A 123 18.17 -3.96 -20.97
N GLU A 124 17.08 -4.45 -20.37
CA GLU A 124 15.87 -4.88 -21.08
C GLU A 124 14.69 -3.95 -20.81
N ASN A 125 13.88 -3.73 -21.85
CA ASN A 125 12.64 -2.97 -21.72
C ASN A 125 11.64 -3.66 -20.79
N SER A 126 11.64 -4.99 -20.80
CA SER A 126 10.89 -5.83 -19.89
C SER A 126 11.43 -7.25 -19.94
N TYR A 127 11.21 -8.02 -18.89
CA TYR A 127 11.62 -9.42 -18.81
C TYR A 127 10.44 -10.34 -19.09
N ASN A 128 10.64 -11.27 -20.02
CA ASN A 128 9.66 -12.28 -20.38
C ASN A 128 10.17 -13.67 -19.98
N TYR A 129 9.32 -14.46 -19.36
CA TYR A 129 9.65 -15.80 -18.88
C TYR A 129 8.57 -16.81 -19.27
N THR A 130 8.97 -18.05 -19.47
CA THR A 130 8.07 -19.20 -19.52
C THR A 130 8.35 -20.09 -18.32
N LEU A 131 7.30 -20.46 -17.59
CA LEU A 131 7.38 -21.37 -16.46
C LEU A 131 7.26 -22.82 -16.93
N PHE A 132 8.18 -23.64 -16.46
CA PHE A 132 8.23 -25.06 -16.74
C PHE A 132 8.18 -25.86 -15.44
N LYS A 133 7.22 -26.76 -15.33
CA LYS A 133 7.12 -27.77 -14.28
C LYS A 133 7.96 -28.97 -14.69
N CYS A 134 8.95 -29.33 -13.90
CA CYS A 134 9.90 -30.38 -14.23
C CYS A 134 10.00 -31.42 -13.11
N PRO A 135 9.96 -32.73 -13.42
CA PRO A 135 10.34 -33.76 -12.46
C PRO A 135 11.87 -33.73 -12.21
N PRO A 136 12.35 -34.45 -11.17
CA PRO A 136 13.78 -34.68 -10.96
C PRO A 136 14.48 -35.18 -12.24
N PRO A 137 15.78 -34.87 -12.45
CA PRO A 137 16.71 -34.23 -11.51
C PRO A 137 16.64 -32.70 -11.48
N ASP A 138 17.35 -32.10 -10.52
CA ASP A 138 17.45 -30.64 -10.36
C ASP A 138 18.21 -29.97 -11.50
N ARG A 139 17.84 -28.72 -11.78
CA ARG A 139 18.37 -27.92 -12.90
C ARG A 139 18.97 -26.62 -12.35
N ASN A 140 20.11 -26.73 -11.67
CA ASN A 140 20.75 -25.66 -10.88
C ASN A 140 21.11 -24.37 -11.66
N TYR A 141 21.05 -24.38 -13.00
CA TYR A 141 21.35 -23.23 -13.87
C TYR A 141 20.09 -22.48 -14.35
N LEU A 142 18.92 -22.95 -13.95
CA LEU A 142 17.65 -22.30 -14.18
C LEU A 142 17.19 -21.64 -12.88
N THR A 143 16.47 -20.53 -13.02
CA THR A 143 15.87 -19.85 -11.87
C THR A 143 14.70 -20.69 -11.34
N GLU A 144 14.89 -21.32 -10.19
CA GLU A 144 13.82 -22.05 -9.50
C GLU A 144 12.78 -21.06 -8.94
N VAL A 145 11.51 -21.46 -9.01
CA VAL A 145 10.37 -20.77 -8.44
C VAL A 145 9.77 -21.67 -7.37
N ASP A 146 10.42 -21.68 -6.21
CA ASP A 146 10.13 -22.62 -5.12
C ASP A 146 8.67 -22.60 -4.68
N CYS A 147 8.06 -21.41 -4.69
CA CYS A 147 6.68 -21.21 -4.24
C CYS A 147 5.61 -21.89 -5.12
N LEU A 148 5.97 -22.31 -6.34
CA LEU A 148 5.14 -23.11 -7.24
C LEU A 148 5.60 -24.57 -7.32
N SER A 149 6.68 -24.92 -6.62
CA SER A 149 7.27 -26.25 -6.61
C SER A 149 6.65 -27.13 -5.53
N ALA A 150 6.71 -28.45 -5.74
CA ALA A 150 6.24 -29.44 -4.79
C ALA A 150 7.42 -30.28 -4.31
N PRO A 151 7.86 -30.11 -3.04
CA PRO A 151 9.00 -30.86 -2.50
C PRO A 151 8.85 -32.37 -2.71
N GLY A 152 9.90 -33.01 -3.23
CA GLY A 152 9.92 -34.44 -3.52
C GLY A 152 9.12 -34.89 -4.76
N SER A 153 8.44 -33.99 -5.47
CA SER A 153 7.65 -34.31 -6.66
C SER A 153 8.14 -33.59 -7.92
N TYR A 154 8.09 -32.26 -7.94
CA TYR A 154 8.50 -31.46 -9.09
C TYR A 154 8.98 -30.08 -8.68
N LYS A 155 9.81 -29.49 -9.54
CA LYS A 155 10.29 -28.12 -9.41
C LYS A 155 9.78 -27.28 -10.57
N VAL A 156 9.49 -26.02 -10.30
CA VAL A 156 9.09 -25.04 -11.32
C VAL A 156 10.27 -24.13 -11.61
N TYR A 157 10.61 -23.99 -12.88
CA TYR A 157 11.70 -23.14 -13.33
C TYR A 157 11.18 -22.03 -14.24
N ALA A 158 11.70 -20.82 -14.04
CA ALA A 158 11.47 -19.69 -14.92
C ALA A 158 12.56 -19.62 -15.99
N VAL A 159 12.18 -19.81 -17.25
CA VAL A 159 13.08 -19.75 -18.39
C VAL A 159 12.85 -18.46 -19.14
N LYS A 160 13.88 -17.61 -19.22
CA LYS A 160 13.82 -16.34 -19.93
C LYS A 160 13.61 -16.55 -21.42
N SER A 161 12.71 -15.79 -22.04
CA SER A 161 12.33 -15.93 -23.46
C SER A 161 13.48 -15.67 -24.45
N SER A 162 14.57 -15.03 -24.03
CA SER A 162 15.76 -14.84 -24.85
C SER A 162 16.65 -16.09 -24.96
N ARG A 163 16.41 -17.13 -24.14
CA ARG A 163 17.14 -18.40 -24.21
C ARG A 163 16.48 -19.34 -25.22
N SER A 164 17.30 -20.03 -26.01
CA SER A 164 16.83 -21.12 -26.87
C SER A 164 16.41 -22.32 -26.02
N ILE A 165 15.22 -22.86 -26.27
CA ILE A 165 14.69 -24.03 -25.57
C ILE A 165 15.55 -25.27 -25.85
N GLY A 166 16.16 -25.36 -27.04
CA GLY A 166 17.00 -26.49 -27.45
C GLY A 166 18.28 -26.65 -26.62
N ASP A 167 18.74 -25.58 -25.99
CA ASP A 167 19.96 -25.58 -25.17
C ASP A 167 19.67 -25.95 -23.70
N LEU A 168 18.41 -26.23 -23.37
CA LEU A 168 17.94 -26.41 -21.99
C LEU A 168 17.39 -27.83 -21.77
N PRO A 169 17.49 -28.38 -20.55
CA PRO A 169 17.19 -29.77 -20.20
C PRO A 169 15.69 -29.95 -19.94
N LEU A 170 14.86 -29.43 -20.85
CA LEU A 170 13.42 -29.28 -20.67
C LEU A 170 12.62 -30.48 -21.22
N VAL A 171 13.29 -31.53 -21.68
CA VAL A 171 12.70 -32.70 -22.37
C VAL A 171 11.55 -33.36 -21.58
N TYR A 172 11.60 -33.33 -20.25
CA TYR A 172 10.57 -33.91 -19.37
C TYR A 172 9.72 -32.87 -18.64
N CYS A 173 9.79 -31.61 -19.07
CA CYS A 173 9.10 -30.51 -18.41
C CYS A 173 7.80 -30.15 -19.12
N GLU A 174 6.78 -29.83 -18.33
CA GLU A 174 5.50 -29.33 -18.80
C GLU A 174 5.50 -27.79 -18.74
N LYS A 175 5.10 -27.14 -19.84
CA LYS A 175 4.89 -25.69 -19.85
C LYS A 175 3.64 -25.34 -19.04
N ILE A 176 3.78 -24.51 -18.02
CA ILE A 176 2.66 -24.04 -17.19
C ILE A 176 2.01 -22.81 -17.83
N ARG A 177 2.76 -21.70 -17.90
CA ARG A 177 2.30 -20.41 -18.41
C ARG A 177 3.48 -19.53 -18.79
N SER A 178 3.19 -18.45 -19.51
CA SER A 178 4.16 -17.41 -19.82
C SER A 178 3.88 -16.17 -18.96
N LEU A 179 4.93 -15.53 -18.48
CA LEU A 179 4.89 -14.24 -17.79
C LEU A 179 5.49 -13.22 -18.74
N ASN A 180 4.71 -12.22 -19.09
CA ASN A 180 5.14 -11.19 -20.00
C ASN A 180 5.27 -9.86 -19.24
N SER A 181 6.20 -9.04 -19.69
CA SER A 181 6.33 -7.65 -19.26
C SER A 181 6.68 -7.47 -17.78
N LEU A 182 7.48 -8.37 -17.17
CA LEU A 182 8.00 -8.13 -15.83
C LEU A 182 8.95 -6.91 -15.85
N PRO A 183 8.89 -6.03 -14.83
CA PRO A 183 9.72 -4.82 -14.80
C PRO A 183 11.20 -5.13 -14.58
N ASN A 184 11.50 -6.18 -13.82
CA ASN A 184 12.87 -6.61 -13.50
C ASN A 184 13.00 -8.13 -13.67
N ALA A 185 14.23 -8.64 -13.55
CA ALA A 185 14.49 -10.06 -13.59
C ALA A 185 13.79 -10.78 -12.42
N ILE A 186 13.19 -11.95 -12.69
CA ILE A 186 12.29 -12.63 -11.76
C ILE A 186 12.99 -12.99 -10.43
N GLU A 187 14.27 -13.36 -10.49
CA GLU A 187 15.10 -13.69 -9.33
C GLU A 187 15.19 -12.56 -8.30
N TYR A 188 15.17 -11.30 -8.74
CA TYR A 188 15.22 -10.12 -7.85
C TYR A 188 13.87 -9.69 -7.33
N MET A 189 12.79 -10.29 -7.82
CA MET A 189 11.41 -9.95 -7.44
C MET A 189 10.75 -11.03 -6.61
N ILE A 190 11.30 -12.25 -6.58
CA ILE A 190 10.82 -13.40 -5.81
C ILE A 190 10.64 -13.07 -4.32
N PRO A 191 11.67 -12.55 -3.61
CA PRO A 191 11.55 -12.28 -2.19
C PRO A 191 10.79 -10.99 -1.91
N ASP A 192 11.31 -9.88 -2.42
CA ASP A 192 10.79 -8.54 -2.17
C ASP A 192 10.92 -7.65 -3.42
N ALA A 193 10.04 -6.66 -3.51
CA ALA A 193 10.08 -5.68 -4.58
C ALA A 193 9.51 -4.35 -4.13
N ARG A 194 10.04 -3.28 -4.74
CA ARG A 194 9.52 -1.93 -4.59
C ARG A 194 8.31 -1.72 -5.50
N PHE A 195 7.25 -1.14 -4.96
CA PHE A 195 6.09 -0.68 -5.69
C PHE A 195 5.85 0.80 -5.41
N ASP A 196 5.75 1.60 -6.46
CA ASP A 196 5.39 3.00 -6.36
C ASP A 196 3.86 3.15 -6.32
N TRP A 197 3.36 4.20 -5.67
CA TRP A 197 1.98 4.63 -5.86
C TRP A 197 1.93 6.05 -6.43
N LYS A 198 0.85 6.34 -7.16
CA LYS A 198 0.65 7.67 -7.76
C LYS A 198 -0.34 8.49 -6.97
N GLU A 199 -1.51 7.92 -6.72
CA GLU A 199 -2.60 8.57 -5.99
C GLU A 199 -2.73 7.97 -4.59
N PRO A 200 -2.95 8.79 -3.56
CA PRO A 200 -2.91 10.25 -3.61
C PRO A 200 -1.47 10.79 -3.73
N ASP A 201 -1.31 11.98 -4.32
CA ASP A 201 0.00 12.63 -4.45
C ASP A 201 0.33 13.38 -3.13
N CYS A 202 1.31 12.82 -2.43
CA CYS A 202 1.90 13.25 -1.19
C CYS A 202 3.28 13.91 -1.35
N ARG A 203 3.89 13.96 -2.54
CA ARG A 203 5.28 14.43 -2.71
C ARG A 203 5.46 15.89 -2.29
N ASN A 204 4.39 16.68 -2.41
CA ASN A 204 4.36 18.08 -2.05
C ASN A 204 3.61 18.38 -0.74
N ALA A 205 3.29 17.37 0.08
CA ALA A 205 2.47 17.53 1.28
C ALA A 205 2.97 18.64 2.23
N ARG A 206 4.29 18.84 2.32
CA ARG A 206 4.91 19.92 3.11
C ARG A 206 4.62 21.33 2.59
N ARG A 207 4.36 21.48 1.28
CA ARG A 207 4.01 22.74 0.61
C ARG A 207 2.51 22.97 0.57
N THR A 208 1.71 21.91 0.46
CA THR A 208 0.25 21.96 0.29
C THR A 208 -0.53 21.84 1.61
N GLY A 209 0.16 21.59 2.74
CA GLY A 209 -0.50 21.40 4.04
C GLY A 209 -1.20 20.04 4.19
N GLY A 210 -0.86 19.06 3.34
CA GLY A 210 -1.44 17.71 3.35
C GLY A 210 -1.33 17.02 1.99
N CYS A 211 -1.48 15.69 1.98
CA CYS A 211 -1.60 14.92 0.73
C CYS A 211 -2.94 15.22 0.04
N VAL A 212 -2.94 15.23 -1.30
CA VAL A 212 -4.10 15.59 -2.12
C VAL A 212 -4.44 14.42 -3.04
N ASP A 213 -5.73 14.06 -3.14
CA ASP A 213 -6.21 13.10 -4.14
C ASP A 213 -6.25 13.74 -5.56
N GLY A 214 -6.35 12.92 -6.62
CA GLY A 214 -6.42 13.35 -8.02
C GLY A 214 -7.57 14.32 -8.34
N THR A 215 -8.54 14.44 -7.44
CA THR A 215 -9.68 15.39 -7.48
C THR A 215 -9.37 16.76 -6.86
N GLY A 216 -8.19 16.97 -6.27
CA GLY A 216 -7.82 18.20 -5.56
C GLY A 216 -8.29 18.25 -4.10
N ALA A 217 -8.91 17.19 -3.59
CA ALA A 217 -9.33 17.06 -2.20
C ALA A 217 -8.13 16.71 -1.29
N THR A 218 -7.86 17.54 -0.27
CA THR A 218 -6.88 17.20 0.78
C THR A 218 -7.41 16.04 1.63
N SER A 219 -6.56 15.38 2.43
CA SER A 219 -6.99 14.30 3.35
C SER A 219 -8.18 14.66 4.27
N HIS A 220 -8.49 15.95 4.46
CA HIS A 220 -9.65 16.43 5.20
C HIS A 220 -10.97 16.37 4.41
N ALA A 221 -10.93 16.28 3.08
CA ALA A 221 -12.07 16.38 2.17
C ALA A 221 -12.48 15.04 1.52
N ILE A 222 -11.72 13.95 1.74
CA ILE A 222 -11.96 12.64 1.12
C ILE A 222 -13.35 12.08 1.46
N HIS A 223 -13.90 12.39 2.65
CA HIS A 223 -15.24 11.94 3.02
C HIS A 223 -16.38 12.83 2.50
N LEU A 224 -16.14 14.12 2.20
CA LEU A 224 -17.19 15.00 1.71
C LEU A 224 -17.62 14.68 0.27
N LEU A 225 -16.82 13.91 -0.46
CA LEU A 225 -17.13 13.46 -1.82
C LEU A 225 -17.80 12.07 -1.88
N VAL A 226 -17.76 11.29 -0.79
CA VAL A 226 -18.40 9.95 -0.75
C VAL A 226 -19.83 10.02 -0.20
N ASP A 227 -20.18 11.11 0.51
CA ASP A 227 -21.49 11.30 1.13
C ASP A 227 -22.48 12.17 0.32
N THR A 228 -22.26 12.43 -0.98
CA THR A 228 -23.32 13.06 -1.79
C THR A 228 -24.33 12.00 -2.24
N PRO A 229 -25.59 12.01 -1.74
CA PRO A 229 -26.62 11.16 -2.30
C PRO A 229 -26.87 11.57 -3.75
N VAL A 230 -26.66 10.64 -4.69
CA VAL A 230 -27.19 10.76 -6.04
C VAL A 230 -28.71 10.80 -5.90
N SER A 231 -29.27 12.00 -5.97
CA SER A 231 -30.70 12.21 -6.03
C SER A 231 -31.12 11.95 -7.47
N PHE A 232 -31.88 10.87 -7.69
CA PHE A 232 -32.66 10.68 -8.92
C PHE A 232 -33.92 11.53 -8.89
#